data_AF-A0A5S4XD98-F1
#
_entry.id   AF-A0A5S4XD98-F1
#
_cell.length_a   1.000
_cell.length_b   1.000
_cell.length_c   1.000
_cell.angle_alpha   90.00
_cell.angle_beta   90.00
_cell.angle_gamma   90.00
#
_symmetry.space_group_name_H-M   'P 1'
#
loop_
_entity.id
_entity.type
_entity.pdbx_description
1 polymer ?
#
loop_
_entity_poly.entity_id
_entity_poly.type
_entity_poly.pdbx_seq_one_letter_code
_entity_poly.pdbx_strand_id
1 'polypeptide(L)'
;MALKLPRGAEREYLAIYGIVAVYVGALPSDESVVGFSRDLLHSLLTLRRQWRGLRISCAYWARDRSEARLIATEVNARLLRHPERRVLLADAKTAQRQIENTAAHMGIPLTDHQTVLMRTRSAVAFIEERIAQAQAAGELHEFNRSFRAWRLEAKQLGRGMSYSEARARLRKNLFRQILTSEVQIGSERIFPPLPGIDFSVPG
;
A
#
# COMPACT_ATOMS: atom_id res chain seq x y z
N MET A 1 21.72 8.02 -0.10
CA MET A 1 20.73 7.60 -1.12
C MET A 1 19.32 7.73 -0.56
N ALA A 2 18.32 8.08 -1.38
CA ALA A 2 16.91 8.15 -0.95
C ALA A 2 16.22 6.79 -1.16
N LEU A 3 15.43 6.34 -0.19
CA LEU A 3 14.68 5.09 -0.30
C LEU A 3 13.64 5.20 -1.43
N LYS A 4 13.60 4.21 -2.34
CA LYS A 4 12.59 4.16 -3.40
C LYS A 4 11.24 3.77 -2.79
N LEU A 5 10.26 4.66 -2.83
CA LEU A 5 8.94 4.38 -2.23
C LEU A 5 8.03 3.61 -3.19
N PRO A 6 7.14 2.72 -2.68
CA PRO A 6 6.12 2.08 -3.48
C PRO A 6 5.20 3.10 -4.17
N ARG A 7 4.83 2.85 -5.43
CA ARG A 7 3.93 3.73 -6.21
C ARG A 7 2.87 2.94 -6.98
N GLY A 8 1.74 3.59 -7.29
CA GLY A 8 0.68 3.02 -8.13
C GLY A 8 0.23 1.63 -7.64
N ALA A 9 0.34 0.64 -8.53
CA ALA A 9 -0.04 -0.75 -8.25
C ALA A 9 0.74 -1.39 -7.09
N GLU A 10 2.01 -1.03 -6.88
CA GLU A 10 2.80 -1.56 -5.75
C GLU A 10 2.18 -1.13 -4.42
N ARG A 11 1.77 0.14 -4.33
CA ARG A 11 1.12 0.69 -3.14
C ARG A 11 -0.25 0.05 -2.89
N GLU A 12 -1.02 -0.19 -3.95
CA GLU A 12 -2.31 -0.88 -3.86
C GLU A 12 -2.13 -2.31 -3.35
N TYR A 13 -1.16 -3.05 -3.89
CA TYR A 13 -0.85 -4.42 -3.46
C TYR A 13 -0.53 -4.49 -1.97
N LEU A 14 0.38 -3.63 -1.49
CA LEU A 14 0.79 -3.58 -0.10
C LEU A 14 -0.38 -3.24 0.84
N ALA A 15 -1.26 -2.32 0.41
CA ALA A 15 -2.45 -1.97 1.18
C ALA A 15 -3.44 -3.13 1.30
N ILE A 16 -3.57 -3.98 0.27
CA ILE A 16 -4.41 -5.18 0.28
C ILE A 16 -3.78 -6.28 1.13
N TYR A 17 -2.47 -6.50 0.98
CA TYR A 17 -1.71 -7.50 1.73
C TYR A 17 -1.73 -7.23 3.25
N GLY A 18 -1.94 -5.97 3.65
CA GLY A 18 -2.21 -5.60 5.05
C GLY A 18 -0.97 -5.30 5.88
N ILE A 19 0.24 -5.52 5.31
CA ILE A 19 1.51 -5.22 5.97
C ILE A 19 1.71 -3.72 6.19
N VAL A 20 2.47 -3.39 7.23
CA VAL A 20 2.68 -2.01 7.66
C VAL A 20 4.17 -1.75 7.81
N ALA A 21 4.64 -0.66 7.22
CA ALA A 21 6.02 -0.27 7.32
C ALA A 21 6.27 0.46 8.64
N VAL A 22 7.31 0.08 9.37
CA VAL A 22 7.98 0.88 10.40
C VAL A 22 9.15 1.59 9.71
N TYR A 23 9.25 2.91 9.82
CA TYR A 23 10.21 3.70 9.07
C TYR A 23 10.97 4.71 9.93
N VAL A 24 12.15 5.08 9.45
CA VAL A 24 12.94 6.20 9.98
C VAL A 24 12.91 7.35 8.98
N GLY A 25 12.42 8.50 9.43
CA GLY A 25 12.61 9.79 8.78
C GLY A 25 13.90 10.45 9.29
N ALA A 26 14.77 10.87 8.38
CA ALA A 26 15.99 11.60 8.67
C ALA A 26 15.81 13.07 8.29
N LEU A 27 16.16 13.99 9.21
CA LEU A 27 16.25 15.42 8.94
C LEU A 27 17.67 15.80 8.50
N PRO A 28 17.86 16.95 7.83
CA PRO A 28 19.20 17.47 7.50
C PRO A 28 20.06 17.81 8.73
N SER A 29 19.43 18.02 9.88
CA SER A 29 20.04 18.34 11.18
C SER A 29 20.50 17.11 11.96
N ASP A 30 20.59 15.94 11.31
CA ASP A 30 20.89 14.63 11.90
C ASP A 30 19.88 14.13 12.96
N GLU A 31 18.79 14.86 13.19
CA GLU A 31 17.67 14.38 14.00
C GLU A 31 16.82 13.39 13.20
N SER A 32 16.09 12.52 13.91
CA SER A 32 15.24 11.51 13.26
C SER A 32 13.82 11.47 13.80
N VAL A 33 12.94 10.81 13.05
CA VAL A 33 11.57 10.49 13.44
C VAL A 33 11.33 9.03 13.15
N VAL A 34 10.79 8.30 14.12
CA VAL A 34 10.35 6.91 13.91
C VAL A 34 8.84 6.89 13.87
N GLY A 35 8.29 6.27 12.82
CA GLY A 35 6.86 6.15 12.64
C GLY A 35 6.49 4.84 11.95
N PHE A 36 5.20 4.64 11.73
CA PHE A 36 4.68 3.50 10.98
C PHE A 36 3.57 3.92 10.01
N SER A 37 3.45 3.25 8.87
CA SER A 37 2.48 3.59 7.84
C SER A 37 2.23 2.45 6.85
N ARG A 38 1.02 2.42 6.28
CA ARG A 38 0.68 1.63 5.08
C ARG A 38 1.02 2.35 3.77
N ASP A 39 1.21 3.66 3.82
CA ASP A 39 1.54 4.51 2.69
C ASP A 39 2.70 5.44 3.06
N LEU A 40 3.93 4.98 2.76
CA LEU A 40 5.15 5.75 3.03
C LEU A 40 5.20 7.07 2.24
N LEU A 41 4.60 7.14 1.06
CA LEU A 41 4.59 8.36 0.26
C LEU A 41 3.68 9.41 0.91
N HIS A 42 2.47 9.01 1.30
CA HIS A 42 1.56 9.90 2.02
C HIS A 42 2.17 10.37 3.34
N SER A 43 2.77 9.46 4.11
CA SER A 43 3.48 9.83 5.34
C SER A 43 4.63 10.81 5.09
N LEU A 44 5.47 10.57 4.09
CA LEU A 44 6.56 11.49 3.75
C LEU A 44 6.05 12.89 3.41
N LEU A 45 4.99 12.99 2.59
CA LEU A 45 4.40 14.27 2.19
C LEU A 45 3.82 15.02 3.40
N THR A 46 3.14 14.32 4.30
CA THR A 46 2.57 14.90 5.52
C THR A 46 3.68 15.38 6.47
N LEU A 47 4.71 14.56 6.71
CA LEU A 47 5.83 14.92 7.59
C LEU A 47 6.62 16.11 7.06
N ARG A 48 6.77 16.23 5.74
CA ARG A 48 7.46 17.37 5.10
C ARG A 48 6.78 18.71 5.28
N ARG A 49 5.47 18.73 5.61
CA ARG A 49 4.76 19.97 5.96
C ARG A 49 5.29 20.56 7.27
N GLN A 50 5.70 19.70 8.20
CA GLN A 50 6.25 20.08 9.50
C GLN A 50 7.78 20.17 9.48
N TRP A 51 8.45 19.22 8.83
CA TRP A 51 9.90 19.10 8.78
C TRP A 51 10.40 19.17 7.34
N ARG A 52 10.70 20.38 6.88
CA ARG A 52 11.26 20.60 5.53
C ARG A 52 12.56 19.84 5.37
N GLY A 53 12.74 19.21 4.21
CA GLY A 53 13.94 18.41 3.90
C GLY A 53 13.93 17.00 4.49
N LEU A 54 12.93 16.61 5.28
CA LEU A 54 12.83 15.23 5.79
C LEU A 54 12.80 14.22 4.64
N ARG A 55 13.54 13.13 4.80
CA ARG A 55 13.53 11.97 3.90
C ARG A 55 13.35 10.69 4.69
N ILE A 56 12.65 9.71 4.13
CA ILE A 56 12.64 8.37 4.73
C ILE A 56 13.97 7.71 4.36
N SER A 57 14.78 7.38 5.37
CA SER A 57 16.10 6.78 5.21
C SER A 57 16.01 5.26 5.10
N CYS A 58 15.15 4.62 5.90
CA CYS A 58 14.91 3.19 5.88
C CYS A 58 13.46 2.86 6.27
N ALA A 59 13.03 1.65 5.91
CA ALA A 59 11.75 1.09 6.31
C ALA A 59 11.86 -0.43 6.44
N TYR A 60 11.09 -1.00 7.35
CA TYR A 60 10.92 -2.44 7.53
C TYR A 60 9.43 -2.73 7.59
N TRP A 61 9.01 -3.90 7.13
CA TRP A 61 7.60 -4.25 7.05
C TRP A 61 7.27 -5.34 8.06
N ALA A 62 6.31 -5.02 8.94
CA ALA A 62 5.70 -5.96 9.88
C ALA A 62 4.40 -6.53 9.30
N ARG A 63 3.92 -7.63 9.87
CA ARG A 63 2.74 -8.35 9.38
C ARG A 63 1.50 -7.47 9.39
N ASP A 64 1.34 -6.68 10.44
CA ASP A 64 0.15 -5.86 10.63
C ASP A 64 0.45 -4.53 11.36
N ARG A 65 -0.63 -3.77 11.59
CA ARG A 65 -0.55 -2.45 12.25
C ARG A 65 -0.19 -2.57 13.72
N SER A 66 -0.60 -3.63 14.40
CA SER A 66 -0.39 -3.79 15.85
C SER A 66 1.09 -3.99 16.14
N GLU A 67 1.74 -4.90 15.42
CA GLU A 67 3.18 -5.13 15.50
C GLU A 67 3.98 -3.88 15.13
N ALA A 68 3.67 -3.25 14.00
CA ALA A 68 4.36 -2.04 13.55
C ALA A 68 4.23 -0.89 14.56
N ARG A 69 3.04 -0.71 15.14
CA ARG A 69 2.79 0.28 16.18
C ARG A 69 3.59 -0.02 17.43
N LEU A 70 3.62 -1.28 17.88
CA LEU A 70 4.32 -1.69 19.09
C LEU A 70 5.83 -1.37 18.98
N ILE A 71 6.46 -1.78 17.88
CA ILE A 71 7.87 -1.47 17.61
C ILE A 71 8.10 0.05 17.60
N ALA A 72 7.29 0.79 16.83
CA ALA A 72 7.46 2.23 16.72
C ALA A 72 7.31 2.92 18.08
N THR A 73 6.31 2.54 18.88
CA THR A 73 6.08 3.10 20.22
C THR A 73 7.25 2.83 21.16
N GLU A 74 7.77 1.61 21.19
CA GLU A 74 8.87 1.23 22.05
C GLU A 74 10.17 1.96 21.68
N VAL A 75 10.50 2.04 20.38
CA VAL A 75 11.67 2.81 19.90
C VAL A 75 11.54 4.28 20.28
N ASN A 76 10.33 4.83 20.14
CA ASN A 76 10.00 6.21 20.48
C ASN A 76 10.00 6.50 21.99
N ALA A 77 9.96 5.48 22.84
CA ALA A 77 10.06 5.59 24.30
C ALA A 77 11.52 5.46 24.78
N ARG A 78 12.35 4.68 24.07
CA ARG A 78 13.77 4.46 24.40
C ARG A 78 14.68 5.61 23.98
N LEU A 79 14.35 6.28 22.87
CA LEU A 79 15.17 7.36 22.34
C LEU A 79 14.78 8.71 22.94
N LEU A 80 15.79 9.51 23.29
CA LEU A 80 15.60 10.87 23.78
C LEU A 80 14.86 11.72 22.75
N ARG A 81 13.91 12.52 23.22
CA ARG A 81 13.15 13.46 22.38
C ARG A 81 13.70 14.85 22.53
N HIS A 82 13.68 15.60 21.43
CA HIS A 82 13.95 17.03 21.51
C HIS A 82 12.78 17.70 22.27
N PRO A 83 13.05 18.60 23.23
CA PRO A 83 12.02 19.16 24.13
C PRO A 83 10.91 19.92 23.37
N GLU A 84 11.27 20.68 22.33
CA GLU A 84 10.33 21.53 21.60
C GLU A 84 9.93 20.99 20.23
N ARG A 85 10.85 20.31 19.55
CA ARG A 85 10.69 19.79 18.19
C ARG A 85 10.31 18.33 18.37
N ARG A 86 9.13 17.88 17.95
CA ARG A 86 8.63 16.49 18.14
C ARG A 86 9.42 15.41 17.37
N VAL A 87 10.74 15.42 17.48
CA VAL A 87 11.75 14.59 16.83
C VAL A 87 12.58 13.88 17.90
N LEU A 88 13.33 12.87 17.47
CA LEU A 88 14.27 12.12 18.29
C LEU A 88 15.66 12.74 18.17
N LEU A 89 16.35 12.89 19.30
CA LEU A 89 17.75 13.29 19.40
C LEU A 89 18.66 12.10 19.10
N ALA A 90 18.46 11.50 17.92
CA ALA A 90 19.22 10.37 17.44
C ALA A 90 19.30 10.43 15.92
N ASP A 91 20.45 10.06 15.37
CA ASP A 91 20.62 9.96 13.93
C ASP A 91 19.81 8.79 13.34
N ALA A 92 19.65 8.82 12.02
CA ALA A 92 18.86 7.83 11.30
C ALA A 92 19.40 6.40 11.49
N LYS A 93 20.72 6.26 11.63
CA LYS A 93 21.40 4.95 11.80
C LYS A 93 21.16 4.37 13.19
N THR A 94 21.17 5.21 14.22
CA THR A 94 20.86 4.84 15.60
C THR A 94 19.39 4.47 15.73
N ALA A 95 18.49 5.28 15.15
CA ALA A 95 17.06 4.95 15.12
C ALA A 95 16.77 3.64 14.37
N GLN A 96 17.44 3.40 13.25
CA GLN A 96 17.34 2.15 12.50
C GLN A 96 17.75 0.93 13.35
N ARG A 97 18.93 0.99 13.98
CA ARG A 97 19.40 -0.08 14.88
C ARG A 97 18.44 -0.34 16.03
N GLN A 98 17.83 0.71 16.59
CA GLN A 98 16.84 0.55 17.64
C GLN A 98 15.57 -0.15 17.15
N ILE A 99 15.11 0.09 15.92
CA ILE A 99 14.00 -0.67 15.32
C ILE A 99 14.36 -2.15 15.23
N GLU A 100 15.53 -2.47 14.67
CA GLU A 100 15.99 -3.86 14.51
C GLU A 100 16.10 -4.58 15.86
N ASN A 101 16.76 -3.96 16.83
CA ASN A 101 16.94 -4.50 18.19
C ASN A 101 15.60 -4.68 18.90
N THR A 102 14.68 -3.72 18.76
CA THR A 102 13.35 -3.79 19.39
C THR A 102 12.53 -4.92 18.81
N ALA A 103 12.49 -5.04 17.47
CA ALA A 103 11.79 -6.13 16.81
C ALA A 103 12.36 -7.49 17.18
N ALA A 104 13.69 -7.64 17.18
CA ALA A 104 14.37 -8.87 17.58
C ALA A 104 14.06 -9.25 19.05
N HIS A 105 14.12 -8.28 19.96
CA HIS A 105 13.80 -8.51 21.37
C HIS A 105 12.34 -8.92 21.60
N MET A 106 11.41 -8.37 20.81
CA MET A 106 9.99 -8.71 20.86
C MET A 106 9.62 -9.98 20.09
N GLY A 107 10.57 -10.60 19.38
CA GLY A 107 10.29 -11.73 18.49
C GLY A 107 9.40 -11.38 17.29
N ILE A 108 9.35 -10.11 16.88
CA ILE A 108 8.53 -9.65 15.76
C ILE A 108 9.35 -9.74 14.47
N PRO A 109 8.94 -10.56 13.48
CA PRO A 109 9.65 -10.67 12.22
C PRO A 109 9.46 -9.40 11.39
N LEU A 110 10.59 -8.84 10.94
CA LEU A 110 10.60 -7.71 10.01
C LEU A 110 11.14 -8.14 8.65
N THR A 111 10.45 -7.72 7.59
CA THR A 111 10.95 -7.89 6.22
C THR A 111 11.58 -6.59 5.73
N ASP A 112 12.78 -6.68 5.16
CA ASP A 112 13.47 -5.52 4.57
C ASP A 112 12.67 -4.91 3.40
N HIS A 113 12.79 -3.58 3.26
CA HIS A 113 12.08 -2.82 2.23
C HIS A 113 12.35 -3.30 0.80
N GLN A 114 13.60 -3.62 0.45
CA GLN A 114 13.94 -4.07 -0.90
C GLN A 114 13.31 -5.43 -1.20
N THR A 115 13.30 -6.31 -0.21
CA THR A 115 12.64 -7.63 -0.33
C THR A 115 11.14 -7.47 -0.57
N VAL A 116 10.47 -6.60 0.19
CA VAL A 116 9.04 -6.32 0.00
C VAL A 116 8.77 -5.70 -1.37
N LEU A 117 9.58 -4.73 -1.80
CA LEU A 117 9.43 -4.11 -3.12
C LEU A 117 9.62 -5.13 -4.26
N MET A 118 10.63 -5.99 -4.16
CA MET A 118 10.87 -7.05 -5.14
C MET A 118 9.67 -7.98 -5.24
N ARG A 119 9.21 -8.54 -4.11
CA ARG A 119 8.03 -9.43 -4.06
C ARG A 119 6.78 -8.74 -4.63
N THR A 120 6.58 -7.48 -4.27
CA THR A 120 5.45 -6.68 -4.75
C THR A 120 5.51 -6.47 -6.26
N ARG A 121 6.68 -6.14 -6.81
CA ARG A 121 6.85 -5.97 -8.27
C ARG A 121 6.58 -7.26 -9.02
N SER A 122 7.12 -8.38 -8.54
CA SER A 122 6.87 -9.69 -9.14
C SER A 122 5.38 -10.05 -9.12
N ALA A 123 4.70 -9.81 -8.00
CA ALA A 123 3.26 -10.06 -7.89
C ALA A 123 2.44 -9.16 -8.83
N VAL A 124 2.77 -7.87 -8.90
CA VAL A 124 2.11 -6.92 -9.81
C VAL A 124 2.32 -7.33 -11.27
N ALA A 125 3.56 -7.65 -11.65
CA ALA A 125 3.89 -8.06 -13.02
C ALA A 125 3.15 -9.34 -13.43
N PHE A 126 3.13 -10.35 -12.54
CA PHE A 126 2.40 -11.58 -12.77
C PHE A 126 0.91 -11.34 -13.02
N ILE A 127 0.25 -10.48 -12.24
CA ILE A 127 -1.17 -10.18 -12.46
C ILE A 127 -1.39 -9.43 -13.76
N GLU A 128 -0.57 -8.43 -14.08
CA GLU A 128 -0.71 -7.69 -15.34
C GLU A 128 -0.53 -8.61 -16.55
N GLU A 129 0.38 -9.59 -16.47
CA GLU A 129 0.56 -10.62 -17.49
C GLU A 129 -0.68 -11.51 -17.61
N ARG A 130 -1.25 -11.98 -16.50
CA ARG A 130 -2.49 -12.78 -16.51
C ARG A 130 -3.68 -12.02 -17.07
N ILE A 131 -3.83 -10.73 -16.74
CA ILE A 131 -4.86 -9.87 -17.33
C ILE A 131 -4.66 -9.73 -18.84
N ALA A 132 -3.42 -9.53 -19.29
CA ALA A 132 -3.11 -9.40 -20.70
C ALA A 132 -3.38 -10.70 -21.48
N GLN A 133 -3.03 -11.86 -20.91
CA GLN A 133 -3.34 -13.17 -21.48
C GLN A 133 -4.86 -13.40 -21.59
N ALA A 134 -5.61 -13.15 -20.51
CA ALA A 134 -7.07 -13.25 -20.52
C ALA A 134 -7.72 -12.29 -21.54
N GLN A 135 -7.14 -11.10 -21.73
CA GLN A 135 -7.58 -10.16 -22.75
C GLN A 135 -7.33 -10.71 -24.16
N ALA A 136 -6.15 -11.28 -24.43
CA ALA A 136 -5.80 -11.86 -25.72
C ALA A 136 -6.62 -13.11 -26.04
N ALA A 137 -6.96 -13.91 -25.04
CA ALA A 137 -7.80 -15.11 -25.15
C ALA A 137 -9.31 -14.80 -25.27
N GLY A 138 -9.72 -13.53 -25.11
CA GLY A 138 -11.13 -13.13 -25.15
C GLY A 138 -11.91 -13.45 -23.86
N GLU A 139 -11.25 -13.93 -22.82
CA GLU A 139 -11.85 -14.31 -21.52
C GLU A 139 -12.40 -13.09 -20.76
N LEU A 140 -11.95 -11.87 -21.09
CA LEU A 140 -12.52 -10.62 -20.55
C LEU A 140 -13.82 -10.18 -21.25
N HIS A 141 -14.45 -11.02 -22.08
CA HIS A 141 -15.67 -10.64 -22.80
C HIS A 141 -16.80 -10.23 -21.84
N GLU A 142 -17.02 -11.00 -20.77
CA GLU A 142 -18.05 -10.68 -19.77
C GLU A 142 -17.75 -9.36 -19.05
N PHE A 143 -16.51 -9.17 -18.59
CA PHE A 143 -16.06 -7.91 -17.99
C PHE A 143 -16.28 -6.71 -18.92
N ASN A 144 -15.93 -6.84 -20.20
CA ASN A 144 -16.11 -5.79 -21.19
C ASN A 144 -17.60 -5.52 -21.47
N ARG A 145 -18.45 -6.56 -21.47
CA ARG A 145 -19.90 -6.44 -21.61
C ARG A 145 -20.48 -5.69 -20.41
N SER A 146 -20.14 -6.08 -19.18
CA SER A 146 -20.57 -5.43 -17.94
C SER A 146 -20.08 -3.98 -17.86
N PHE A 147 -18.84 -3.69 -18.28
CA PHE A 147 -18.35 -2.30 -18.34
C PHE A 147 -19.14 -1.45 -19.34
N ARG A 148 -19.49 -1.99 -20.51
CA ARG A 148 -20.32 -1.27 -21.49
C ARG A 148 -21.72 -0.99 -20.94
N ALA A 149 -22.36 -1.98 -20.32
CA ALA A 149 -23.66 -1.83 -19.68
C ALA A 149 -23.61 -0.76 -18.57
N TRP A 150 -22.63 -0.87 -17.66
CA TRP A 150 -22.41 0.11 -16.59
C TRP A 150 -22.18 1.53 -17.14
N ARG A 151 -21.37 1.67 -18.19
CA ARG A 151 -21.03 2.98 -18.76
C ARG A 151 -22.23 3.67 -19.41
N LEU A 152 -23.14 2.92 -20.02
CA LEU A 152 -24.36 3.45 -20.62
C LEU A 152 -25.29 4.04 -19.55
N GLU A 153 -25.50 3.30 -18.46
CA GLU A 153 -26.32 3.76 -17.32
C GLU A 153 -25.66 4.91 -16.55
N ALA A 154 -24.35 4.83 -16.32
CA ALA A 154 -23.59 5.90 -15.66
C ALA A 154 -23.73 7.22 -16.42
N LYS A 155 -23.71 7.17 -17.75
CA LYS A 155 -23.84 8.36 -18.61
C LYS A 155 -25.19 9.05 -18.43
N GLN A 156 -26.28 8.29 -18.24
CA GLN A 156 -27.61 8.85 -17.98
C GLN A 156 -27.67 9.60 -16.64
N LEU A 157 -26.84 9.19 -15.69
CA LEU A 157 -26.75 9.77 -14.34
C LEU A 157 -25.65 10.85 -14.20
N GLY A 158 -25.01 11.25 -15.31
CA GLY A 158 -23.90 12.22 -15.30
C GLY A 158 -22.62 11.69 -14.63
N ARG A 159 -22.49 10.37 -14.46
CA ARG A 159 -21.30 9.70 -13.91
C ARG A 159 -20.47 9.08 -15.04
N GLY A 160 -19.18 8.88 -14.80
CA GLY A 160 -18.28 8.30 -15.78
C GLY A 160 -17.07 7.62 -15.14
N MET A 161 -16.57 6.59 -15.82
CA MET A 161 -15.33 5.89 -15.49
C MET A 161 -14.58 5.58 -16.78
N SER A 162 -13.27 5.84 -16.79
CA SER A 162 -12.43 5.41 -17.91
C SER A 162 -12.21 3.90 -17.89
N TYR A 163 -11.88 3.31 -19.03
CA TYR A 163 -11.51 1.90 -19.07
C TYR A 163 -10.26 1.60 -18.24
N SER A 164 -9.33 2.55 -18.15
CA SER A 164 -8.14 2.42 -17.29
C SER A 164 -8.50 2.36 -15.80
N GLU A 165 -9.50 3.12 -15.35
CA GLU A 165 -9.98 3.03 -13.97
C GLU A 165 -10.73 1.71 -13.71
N ALA A 166 -11.56 1.26 -14.65
CA ALA A 166 -12.23 -0.04 -14.56
C ALA A 166 -11.22 -1.19 -14.47
N ARG A 167 -10.14 -1.14 -15.26
CA ARG A 167 -9.05 -2.11 -15.22
C ARG A 167 -8.26 -2.05 -13.90
N ALA A 168 -8.02 -0.86 -13.35
CA ALA A 168 -7.39 -0.72 -12.04
C ALA A 168 -8.24 -1.36 -10.91
N ARG A 169 -9.57 -1.25 -11.01
CA ARG A 169 -10.52 -1.90 -10.08
C ARG A 169 -10.53 -3.42 -10.26
N LEU A 170 -10.52 -3.93 -11.49
CA LEU A 170 -10.37 -5.36 -11.76
C LEU A 170 -9.08 -5.91 -11.14
N ARG A 171 -7.95 -5.25 -11.39
CA ARG A 171 -6.65 -5.62 -10.80
C ARG A 171 -6.70 -5.66 -9.26
N LYS A 172 -7.33 -4.66 -8.65
CA LYS A 172 -7.52 -4.61 -7.18
C LYS A 172 -8.33 -5.80 -6.67
N ASN A 173 -9.36 -6.24 -7.42
CA ASN A 173 -10.15 -7.42 -7.08
C ASN A 173 -9.32 -8.70 -7.21
N LEU A 174 -8.60 -8.88 -8.32
CA LEU A 174 -7.71 -10.04 -8.52
C LEU A 174 -6.63 -10.14 -7.44
N PHE A 175 -6.04 -9.01 -7.02
CA PHE A 175 -5.12 -8.99 -5.88
C PHE A 175 -5.77 -9.51 -4.61
N ARG A 176 -7.03 -9.14 -4.31
CA ARG A 176 -7.73 -9.67 -3.14
C ARG A 176 -7.92 -11.18 -3.26
N GLN A 177 -8.47 -11.67 -4.37
CA GLN A 177 -8.75 -13.09 -4.57
C GLN A 177 -7.49 -13.97 -4.37
N ILE A 178 -6.36 -13.57 -4.96
CA ILE A 178 -5.10 -14.31 -4.83
C ILE A 178 -4.56 -14.28 -3.39
N LEU A 179 -4.72 -13.16 -2.69
CA LEU A 179 -4.13 -12.98 -1.36
C LEU A 179 -4.99 -13.50 -0.21
N THR A 180 -6.32 -13.48 -0.35
CA THR A 180 -7.25 -13.90 0.71
C THR A 180 -7.79 -15.30 0.49
N SER A 181 -7.51 -15.94 -0.64
CA SER A 181 -8.16 -17.20 -1.08
C SER A 181 -9.70 -17.11 -1.05
N GLU A 182 -10.27 -15.90 -1.06
CA GLU A 182 -11.71 -15.71 -1.13
C GLU A 182 -12.17 -16.01 -2.57
N VAL A 183 -13.11 -16.95 -2.66
CA VAL A 183 -13.79 -17.38 -3.88
C VAL A 183 -14.38 -16.16 -4.61
N GLN A 184 -14.24 -16.18 -5.94
CA GLN A 184 -14.74 -15.26 -6.96
C GLN A 184 -15.68 -14.16 -6.43
N ILE A 185 -15.13 -12.95 -6.33
CA ILE A 185 -15.89 -11.75 -6.03
C ILE A 185 -16.43 -11.21 -7.35
N GLY A 186 -17.74 -11.35 -7.57
CA GLY A 186 -18.46 -10.92 -8.78
C GLY A 186 -18.30 -9.45 -9.19
N SER A 187 -18.80 -9.14 -10.38
CA SER A 187 -18.79 -7.83 -11.07
C SER A 187 -19.25 -6.67 -10.17
N GLU A 188 -20.10 -6.94 -9.20
CA GLU A 188 -20.63 -6.00 -8.21
C GLU A 188 -19.59 -5.27 -7.37
N ARG A 189 -18.47 -5.92 -7.03
CA ARG A 189 -17.39 -5.24 -6.28
C ARG A 189 -16.40 -4.51 -7.18
N ILE A 190 -16.48 -4.71 -8.50
CA ILE A 190 -15.61 -4.07 -9.49
C ILE A 190 -16.20 -2.73 -9.90
N PHE A 191 -17.51 -2.68 -10.17
CA PHE A 191 -18.20 -1.48 -10.60
C PHE A 191 -18.97 -0.83 -9.44
N PRO A 192 -18.95 0.51 -9.29
CA PRO A 192 -19.79 1.19 -8.31
C PRO A 192 -21.27 0.88 -8.54
N PRO A 193 -22.08 0.70 -7.49
CA PRO A 193 -23.50 0.46 -7.64
C PRO A 193 -24.18 1.66 -8.33
N LEU A 194 -25.08 1.36 -9.28
CA LEU A 194 -25.95 2.31 -9.95
C LEU A 194 -27.41 1.87 -9.77
N PRO A 195 -28.38 2.80 -9.64
CA PRO A 195 -29.79 2.46 -9.67
C PRO A 195 -30.12 1.72 -10.98
N GLY A 196 -30.72 0.53 -10.90
CA GLY A 196 -31.16 -0.24 -12.07
C GLY A 196 -30.16 -1.25 -12.64
N ILE A 197 -28.93 -1.35 -12.10
CA ILE A 197 -28.02 -2.45 -12.44
C ILE A 197 -27.73 -3.29 -11.21
N ASP A 198 -28.13 -4.56 -11.29
CA ASP A 198 -27.78 -5.61 -10.34
C ASP A 198 -26.87 -6.62 -11.06
N PHE A 199 -25.65 -6.82 -10.56
CA PHE A 199 -24.74 -7.84 -11.09
C PHE A 199 -24.69 -9.10 -10.20
N SER A 200 -25.63 -9.26 -9.25
CA SER A 200 -25.79 -10.42 -8.36
C SER A 200 -26.27 -11.65 -9.11
N VAL A 201 -26.92 -11.44 -10.25
CA VAL A 201 -27.59 -12.49 -11.02
C VAL A 201 -26.68 -12.89 -12.18
N PRO A 202 -26.16 -14.12 -12.23
CA PRO A 202 -25.52 -14.63 -13.43
C PRO A 202 -26.59 -14.72 -14.53
N GLY A 203 -26.36 -14.01 -15.64
CA GLY A 203 -27.18 -14.08 -16.85
C GLY A 203 -26.78 -15.24 -17.74
#